data_AF-A0A9D8MQU1-F1
#
_entry.id   AF-A0A9D8MQU1-F1
#
_cell.length_a   1.000
_cell.length_b   1.000
_cell.length_c   1.000
_cell.angle_alpha   90.00
_cell.angle_beta   90.00
_cell.angle_gamma   90.00
#
_symmetry.space_group_name_H-M   'P 1'
#
loop_
_entity.id
_entity.type
_entity.pdbx_description
1 polymer ?
#
loop_
_entity_poly.entity_id
_entity_poly.type
_entity_poly.pdbx_seq_one_letter_code
_entity_poly.pdbx_strand_id
1 'polypeptide(L)'
;MLQSALNGGDLLLELPRGLFPVSRTLRIFSHTTIRATENTVIRRMDHTAVDVHDCLVANADEYDSGNECIELEGGVWDGNNPANPRGKNALDAENSYSGIALRFNRVRNLTIRDLTVARAESYFIRMCNITDFRILNVKFFSSCFRPNQDGVHLNGNCFHGRIKGLYGISPYTPGDDMIALNAHDGAAENDHFGRGERNVPSVNYGIDLGPIEDIEIEDVFADSVYGFFRILTKDHPVRNIRAKNIRGGCRFLLLNANAFGDAPPGSGLIENVEFSDIRVCKVPESSSSPRINGYPLWGLQLKMKNVVIRDYVRPPLDMNCGTDSVTLHPAAGAITAFEPEPGNKQGLFTDEENIVHLPDGGFRCLKIDDVF
;
A
#
# COMPACT_ATOMS: atom_id res chain seq x y z
N MET A 1 -13.75 -26.00 12.08
CA MET A 1 -14.95 -26.10 11.21
C MET A 1 -14.75 -25.33 9.93
N LEU A 2 -14.49 -24.01 9.94
CA LEU A 2 -14.29 -23.24 8.71
C LEU A 2 -13.13 -23.76 7.83
N GLN A 3 -11.94 -23.99 8.41
CA GLN A 3 -10.82 -24.57 7.67
C GLN A 3 -11.16 -25.94 7.05
N SER A 4 -11.90 -26.79 7.76
CA SER A 4 -12.29 -28.10 7.26
C SER A 4 -13.16 -28.01 6.00
N ALA A 5 -13.96 -26.95 5.87
CA ALA A 5 -14.76 -26.68 4.68
C ALA A 5 -13.95 -26.09 3.51
N LEU A 6 -12.75 -25.58 3.78
CA LEU A 6 -11.84 -25.01 2.77
C LEU A 6 -10.83 -26.03 2.24
N ASN A 7 -10.57 -27.09 2.99
CA ASN A 7 -9.56 -28.09 2.66
C ASN A 7 -9.85 -28.74 1.30
N GLY A 8 -8.85 -28.73 0.43
CA GLY A 8 -8.90 -29.35 -0.90
C GLY A 8 -9.24 -28.39 -2.04
N GLY A 9 -9.86 -27.24 -1.76
CA GLY A 9 -10.25 -26.27 -2.79
C GLY A 9 -11.42 -26.72 -3.65
N ASP A 10 -11.47 -26.24 -4.90
CA ASP A 10 -12.50 -26.60 -5.89
C ASP A 10 -13.94 -26.42 -5.38
N LEU A 11 -14.21 -25.28 -4.73
CA LEU A 11 -15.48 -25.07 -4.04
C LEU A 11 -15.94 -23.61 -4.02
N LEU A 12 -17.24 -23.47 -3.83
CA LEU A 12 -17.90 -22.25 -3.40
C LEU A 12 -18.35 -22.43 -1.95
N LEU A 13 -17.82 -21.61 -1.05
CA LEU A 13 -18.22 -21.56 0.35
C LEU A 13 -19.07 -20.33 0.61
N GLU A 14 -20.35 -20.54 0.92
CA GLU A 14 -21.26 -19.47 1.31
C GLU A 14 -21.35 -19.37 2.84
N LEU A 15 -20.97 -18.22 3.37
CA LEU A 15 -21.01 -17.91 4.79
C LEU A 15 -22.24 -17.05 5.09
N PRO A 16 -23.23 -17.57 5.85
CA PRO A 16 -24.39 -16.80 6.25
C PRO A 16 -24.01 -15.70 7.24
N ARG A 17 -24.96 -14.83 7.57
CA ARG A 17 -24.80 -13.85 8.65
C ARG A 17 -24.34 -14.53 9.94
N GLY A 18 -23.43 -13.89 10.67
CA GLY A 18 -22.93 -14.43 11.93
C GLY A 18 -21.45 -14.12 12.18
N LEU A 19 -20.97 -14.54 13.35
CA LEU A 19 -19.57 -14.44 13.75
C LEU A 19 -18.87 -15.78 13.56
N PHE A 20 -17.80 -15.78 12.79
CA PHE A 20 -16.95 -16.92 12.50
C PHE A 20 -15.57 -16.69 13.16
N PRO A 21 -15.36 -17.21 14.39
CA PRO A 21 -14.09 -17.08 15.06
C PRO A 21 -13.02 -17.95 14.39
N VAL A 22 -11.84 -17.35 14.19
CA VAL A 22 -10.68 -17.96 13.53
C VAL A 22 -9.54 -18.03 14.53
N SER A 23 -9.21 -19.24 14.99
CA SER A 23 -8.14 -19.47 15.97
C SER A 23 -6.76 -19.71 15.34
N ARG A 24 -6.71 -19.91 14.02
CA ARG A 24 -5.50 -20.16 13.20
C ARG A 24 -5.72 -19.58 11.82
N THR A 25 -4.67 -19.18 11.12
CA THR A 25 -4.74 -18.68 9.74
C THR A 25 -5.62 -19.57 8.87
N LEU A 26 -6.62 -18.98 8.20
CA LEU A 26 -7.41 -19.69 7.19
C LEU A 26 -6.57 -19.86 5.93
N ARG A 27 -6.41 -21.10 5.49
CA ARG A 27 -5.67 -21.47 4.27
C ARG A 27 -6.65 -21.71 3.13
N ILE A 28 -6.51 -20.92 2.07
CA ILE A 28 -7.37 -20.96 0.89
C ILE A 28 -6.65 -21.68 -0.26
N PHE A 29 -7.26 -22.72 -0.79
CA PHE A 29 -6.71 -23.53 -1.88
C PHE A 29 -7.16 -22.98 -3.24
N SER A 30 -6.59 -23.51 -4.32
CA SER A 30 -6.97 -23.12 -5.68
C SER A 30 -8.48 -23.34 -5.95
N HIS A 31 -9.01 -22.59 -6.91
CA HIS A 31 -10.41 -22.68 -7.37
C HIS A 31 -11.44 -22.54 -6.24
N THR A 32 -11.13 -21.69 -5.26
CA THR A 32 -11.98 -21.48 -4.09
C THR A 32 -12.59 -20.09 -4.12
N THR A 33 -13.92 -20.03 -4.02
CA THR A 33 -14.66 -18.79 -3.79
C THR A 33 -15.26 -18.81 -2.39
N ILE A 34 -15.04 -17.76 -1.60
CA ILE A 34 -15.74 -17.53 -0.34
C ILE A 34 -16.67 -16.34 -0.51
N ARG A 35 -17.98 -16.56 -0.32
CA ARG A 35 -19.00 -15.51 -0.32
C ARG A 35 -19.55 -15.32 1.07
N ALA A 36 -19.42 -14.11 1.59
CA ALA A 36 -19.91 -13.73 2.90
C ALA A 36 -20.94 -12.61 2.76
N THR A 37 -22.02 -12.66 3.55
CA THR A 37 -22.99 -11.56 3.59
C THR A 37 -22.38 -10.31 4.23
N GLU A 38 -22.96 -9.12 4.02
CA GLU A 38 -22.51 -7.88 4.68
C GLU A 38 -22.51 -7.97 6.23
N ASN A 39 -23.32 -8.88 6.80
CA ASN A 39 -23.46 -9.11 8.23
C ASN A 39 -22.68 -10.35 8.72
N THR A 40 -21.78 -10.87 7.88
CA THR A 40 -20.87 -11.96 8.22
C THR A 40 -19.54 -11.38 8.68
N VAL A 41 -19.10 -11.76 9.88
CA VAL A 41 -17.83 -11.33 10.45
C VAL A 41 -16.92 -12.54 10.62
N ILE A 42 -15.79 -12.55 9.92
CA ILE A 42 -14.72 -13.53 10.07
C ILE A 42 -13.64 -12.86 10.91
N ARG A 43 -13.40 -13.34 12.13
CA ARG A 43 -12.57 -12.60 13.11
C ARG A 43 -11.51 -13.47 13.74
N ARG A 44 -10.26 -12.97 13.80
CA ARG A 44 -9.17 -13.61 14.54
C ARG A 44 -9.52 -13.64 16.04
N MET A 45 -9.39 -14.80 16.68
CA MET A 45 -9.61 -14.94 18.12
C MET A 45 -8.53 -14.21 18.93
N ASP A 46 -8.85 -13.82 20.15
CA ASP A 46 -7.93 -13.14 21.06
C ASP A 46 -6.69 -13.99 21.36
N HIS A 47 -5.51 -13.38 21.33
CA HIS A 47 -4.22 -14.01 21.68
C HIS A 47 -3.91 -15.28 20.89
N THR A 48 -4.43 -15.38 19.66
CA THR A 48 -4.18 -16.54 18.81
C THR A 48 -3.12 -16.30 17.77
N ALA A 49 -2.86 -15.06 17.37
CA ALA A 49 -1.78 -14.71 16.45
C ALA A 49 -0.53 -14.36 17.24
N VAL A 50 0.53 -15.15 17.06
CA VAL A 50 1.74 -15.09 17.90
C VAL A 50 3.02 -15.06 17.08
N ASP A 51 3.03 -15.64 15.89
CA ASP A 51 4.23 -15.74 15.05
C ASP A 51 4.00 -15.23 13.62
N VAL A 52 5.07 -15.20 12.85
CA VAL A 52 5.09 -14.61 11.51
C VAL A 52 4.25 -15.35 10.48
N HIS A 53 3.94 -16.63 10.72
CA HIS A 53 3.07 -17.41 9.85
C HIS A 53 1.59 -17.16 10.14
N ASP A 54 1.28 -16.48 11.26
CA ASP A 54 -0.07 -16.06 11.57
C ASP A 54 -0.50 -14.84 10.74
N CYS A 55 -1.73 -14.94 10.23
CA CYS A 55 -2.54 -13.86 9.68
C CYS A 55 -4.02 -14.29 9.76
N LEU A 56 -4.97 -13.47 9.28
CA LEU A 56 -6.37 -13.93 9.25
C LEU A 56 -6.57 -14.96 8.13
N VAL A 57 -6.09 -14.63 6.92
CA VAL A 57 -6.25 -15.44 5.71
C VAL A 57 -4.94 -15.44 4.93
N ALA A 58 -4.55 -16.62 4.45
CA ALA A 58 -3.53 -16.77 3.43
C ALA A 58 -3.89 -17.85 2.40
N ASN A 59 -3.26 -17.86 1.23
CA ASN A 59 -3.34 -19.03 0.36
C ASN A 59 -2.60 -20.23 0.98
N ALA A 60 -3.00 -21.43 0.57
CA ALA A 60 -2.52 -22.67 1.16
C ALA A 60 -1.05 -22.93 0.84
N ASP A 61 -0.66 -22.78 -0.43
CA ASP A 61 0.65 -23.15 -0.97
C ASP A 61 1.53 -21.90 -1.17
N GLU A 62 1.67 -21.10 -0.11
CA GLU A 62 2.30 -19.76 -0.10
C GLU A 62 3.78 -19.77 -0.53
N TYR A 63 4.51 -20.85 -0.27
CA TYR A 63 5.97 -20.94 -0.46
C TYR A 63 6.41 -21.96 -1.51
N ASP A 64 5.49 -22.80 -1.99
CA ASP A 64 5.78 -23.88 -2.93
C ASP A 64 5.29 -23.52 -4.34
N SER A 65 4.28 -24.23 -4.85
CA SER A 65 3.73 -24.06 -6.20
C SER A 65 2.84 -22.83 -6.36
N GLY A 66 2.41 -22.20 -5.27
CA GLY A 66 1.38 -21.17 -5.33
C GLY A 66 -0.03 -21.75 -5.53
N ASN A 67 -1.01 -20.85 -5.66
CA ASN A 67 -2.40 -21.20 -5.91
C ASN A 67 -2.98 -20.38 -7.07
N GLU A 68 -4.18 -20.73 -7.52
CA GLU A 68 -4.86 -19.96 -8.57
C GLU A 68 -6.37 -19.88 -8.37
N CYS A 69 -6.99 -18.87 -8.98
CA CYS A 69 -8.44 -18.69 -9.00
C CYS A 69 -9.06 -18.66 -7.59
N ILE A 70 -8.51 -17.80 -6.73
CA ILE A 70 -9.04 -17.54 -5.39
C ILE A 70 -9.93 -16.30 -5.43
N GLU A 71 -11.13 -16.39 -4.88
CA GLU A 71 -12.06 -15.26 -4.75
C GLU A 71 -12.57 -15.09 -3.31
N LEU A 72 -12.45 -13.87 -2.78
CA LEU A 72 -13.09 -13.43 -1.54
C LEU A 72 -14.13 -12.35 -1.86
N GLU A 73 -15.38 -12.59 -1.49
CA GLU A 73 -16.50 -11.67 -1.72
C GLU A 73 -17.25 -11.40 -0.42
N GLY A 74 -17.46 -10.12 -0.10
CA GLY A 74 -18.31 -9.70 1.00
C GLY A 74 -17.75 -9.93 2.40
N GLY A 75 -18.57 -9.60 3.40
CA GLY A 75 -18.25 -9.75 4.82
C GLY A 75 -17.26 -8.73 5.40
N VAL A 76 -17.02 -8.89 6.69
CA VAL A 76 -16.02 -8.15 7.46
C VAL A 76 -14.93 -9.12 7.91
N TRP A 77 -13.70 -8.86 7.47
CA TRP A 77 -12.50 -9.66 7.72
C TRP A 77 -11.65 -8.96 8.77
N ASP A 78 -11.79 -9.41 10.01
CA ASP A 78 -11.37 -8.68 11.19
C ASP A 78 -10.11 -9.30 11.84
N GLY A 79 -8.98 -8.60 11.68
CA GLY A 79 -7.68 -8.99 12.26
C GLY A 79 -7.63 -8.90 13.79
N ASN A 80 -8.61 -8.22 14.41
CA ASN A 80 -8.73 -8.09 15.85
C ASN A 80 -7.45 -7.57 16.54
N ASN A 81 -6.85 -6.52 15.95
CA ASN A 81 -5.60 -5.94 16.40
C ASN A 81 -5.47 -5.59 17.90
N PRO A 82 -6.51 -5.22 18.68
CA PRO A 82 -6.30 -4.86 20.08
C PRO A 82 -5.95 -6.08 20.95
N ALA A 83 -6.38 -7.28 20.53
CA ALA A 83 -6.15 -8.53 21.24
C ALA A 83 -5.02 -9.38 20.63
N ASN A 84 -4.50 -8.98 19.46
CA ASN A 84 -3.40 -9.64 18.76
C ASN A 84 -2.34 -8.59 18.35
N PRO A 85 -1.66 -7.94 19.32
CA PRO A 85 -0.62 -6.95 19.00
C PRO A 85 0.60 -7.62 18.37
N ARG A 86 1.36 -6.86 17.56
CA ARG A 86 2.68 -7.30 17.12
C ARG A 86 3.63 -7.54 18.30
N GLY A 87 4.61 -8.42 18.11
CA GLY A 87 5.69 -8.61 19.06
C GLY A 87 6.50 -7.33 19.28
N LYS A 88 7.11 -7.19 20.46
CA LYS A 88 7.90 -5.99 20.83
C LYS A 88 9.13 -5.77 19.94
N ASN A 89 9.64 -6.81 19.31
CA ASN A 89 10.81 -6.74 18.46
C ASN A 89 10.40 -6.95 16.99
N ALA A 90 10.19 -5.86 16.27
CA ALA A 90 9.79 -5.89 14.87
C ALA A 90 10.82 -6.60 13.96
N LEU A 91 12.09 -6.68 14.41
CA LEU A 91 13.21 -7.29 13.68
C LEU A 91 13.40 -8.79 13.95
N ASP A 92 12.65 -9.37 14.90
CA ASP A 92 12.65 -10.82 15.15
C ASP A 92 11.55 -11.46 14.31
N ALA A 93 11.81 -11.59 13.00
CA ALA A 93 10.86 -12.15 12.06
C ALA A 93 10.36 -13.53 12.48
N GLU A 94 11.20 -14.42 12.98
CA GLU A 94 10.78 -15.81 13.27
C GLU A 94 9.82 -15.91 14.45
N ASN A 95 9.90 -14.97 15.42
CA ASN A 95 9.14 -15.05 16.68
C ASN A 95 8.16 -13.90 16.89
N SER A 96 7.88 -13.10 15.86
CA SER A 96 6.91 -12.01 15.96
C SER A 96 5.78 -12.18 14.96
N TYR A 97 4.55 -12.13 15.47
CA TYR A 97 3.37 -11.89 14.64
C TYR A 97 3.61 -10.69 13.71
N SER A 98 3.34 -10.87 12.41
CA SER A 98 3.54 -9.84 11.39
C SER A 98 2.47 -8.75 11.45
N GLY A 99 1.27 -9.07 11.96
CA GLY A 99 0.13 -8.14 12.01
C GLY A 99 -0.76 -8.11 10.77
N ILE A 100 -0.41 -8.89 9.72
CA ILE A 100 -1.09 -8.85 8.42
C ILE A 100 -2.46 -9.51 8.53
N ALA A 101 -3.49 -8.90 7.91
CA ALA A 101 -4.82 -9.48 7.86
C ALA A 101 -4.95 -10.48 6.70
N LEU A 102 -4.89 -10.00 5.45
CA LEU A 102 -4.98 -10.85 4.25
C LEU A 102 -3.62 -10.93 3.57
N ARG A 103 -3.10 -12.14 3.37
CA ARG A 103 -1.76 -12.36 2.84
C ARG A 103 -1.75 -13.35 1.68
N PHE A 104 -1.36 -12.89 0.49
CA PHE A 104 -1.31 -13.75 -0.68
C PHE A 104 0.08 -13.73 -1.29
N ASN A 105 0.63 -14.92 -1.57
CA ASN A 105 1.89 -15.09 -2.27
C ASN A 105 1.74 -16.14 -3.36
N ARG A 106 2.33 -15.90 -4.54
CA ARG A 106 2.32 -16.84 -5.67
C ARG A 106 0.91 -17.23 -6.07
N VAL A 107 0.04 -16.23 -6.28
CA VAL A 107 -1.35 -16.45 -6.70
C VAL A 107 -1.58 -15.90 -8.10
N ARG A 108 -2.17 -16.73 -8.96
CA ARG A 108 -2.70 -16.31 -10.26
C ARG A 108 -4.22 -16.13 -10.18
N ASN A 109 -4.77 -15.08 -10.78
CA ASN A 109 -6.22 -14.86 -10.82
C ASN A 109 -6.85 -14.72 -9.42
N LEU A 110 -6.33 -13.77 -8.61
CA LEU A 110 -6.88 -13.43 -7.29
C LEU A 110 -7.95 -12.34 -7.42
N THR A 111 -9.12 -12.54 -6.80
CA THR A 111 -10.15 -11.49 -6.69
C THR A 111 -10.52 -11.27 -5.23
N ILE A 112 -10.46 -10.03 -4.75
CA ILE A 112 -10.95 -9.61 -3.45
C ILE A 112 -11.96 -8.48 -3.69
N ARG A 113 -13.23 -8.68 -3.31
CA ARG A 113 -14.25 -7.69 -3.61
C ARG A 113 -15.37 -7.52 -2.60
N ASP A 114 -15.94 -6.31 -2.63
CA ASP A 114 -17.20 -5.93 -1.96
C ASP A 114 -17.17 -6.19 -0.44
N LEU A 115 -16.00 -6.09 0.18
CA LEU A 115 -15.76 -6.47 1.57
C LEU A 115 -15.12 -5.36 2.41
N THR A 116 -15.14 -5.54 3.72
CA THR A 116 -14.36 -4.71 4.65
C THR A 116 -13.23 -5.53 5.24
N VAL A 117 -12.00 -5.03 5.19
CA VAL A 117 -10.89 -5.55 6.01
C VAL A 117 -10.77 -4.63 7.22
N ALA A 118 -10.90 -5.20 8.41
CA ALA A 118 -11.02 -4.47 9.66
C ALA A 118 -9.87 -4.80 10.61
N ARG A 119 -9.37 -3.77 11.31
CA ARG A 119 -8.48 -3.87 12.47
C ARG A 119 -7.29 -4.82 12.20
N ALA A 120 -6.62 -4.65 11.06
CA ALA A 120 -5.30 -5.23 10.84
C ALA A 120 -4.30 -4.61 11.83
N GLU A 121 -3.29 -5.36 12.25
CA GLU A 121 -2.26 -4.86 13.18
C GLU A 121 -1.07 -4.23 12.43
N SER A 122 -0.84 -4.67 11.19
CA SER A 122 -0.02 -4.04 10.16
C SER A 122 -0.82 -3.98 8.86
N TYR A 123 -0.37 -4.60 7.77
CA TYR A 123 -0.99 -4.46 6.45
C TYR A 123 -2.38 -5.08 6.40
N PHE A 124 -3.35 -4.37 5.82
CA PHE A 124 -4.68 -4.91 5.56
C PHE A 124 -4.60 -6.02 4.49
N ILE A 125 -3.89 -5.76 3.39
CA ILE A 125 -3.69 -6.71 2.29
C ILE A 125 -2.22 -6.68 1.88
N ARG A 126 -1.50 -7.79 2.02
CA ARG A 126 -0.14 -7.97 1.50
C ARG A 126 -0.12 -8.96 0.34
N MET A 127 0.51 -8.58 -0.75
CA MET A 127 0.58 -9.36 -1.98
C MET A 127 2.01 -9.40 -2.52
N CYS A 128 2.49 -10.59 -2.90
CA CYS A 128 3.79 -10.80 -3.54
C CYS A 128 3.67 -11.93 -4.58
N ASN A 129 4.45 -11.88 -5.66
CA ASN A 129 4.37 -12.88 -6.73
C ASN A 129 2.94 -13.10 -7.24
N ILE A 130 2.19 -12.02 -7.49
CA ILE A 130 0.79 -12.11 -7.92
C ILE A 130 0.67 -11.77 -9.40
N THR A 131 -0.11 -12.53 -10.15
CA THR A 131 -0.40 -12.24 -11.56
C THR A 131 -1.90 -12.28 -11.81
N ASP A 132 -2.42 -11.31 -12.57
CA ASP A 132 -3.84 -11.18 -12.89
C ASP A 132 -4.70 -11.04 -11.63
N PHE A 133 -4.74 -9.86 -11.01
CA PHE A 133 -5.48 -9.67 -9.75
C PHE A 133 -6.47 -8.51 -9.78
N ARG A 134 -7.51 -8.61 -8.95
CA ARG A 134 -8.58 -7.62 -8.83
C ARG A 134 -8.90 -7.34 -7.36
N ILE A 135 -8.74 -6.08 -6.94
CA ILE A 135 -9.19 -5.58 -5.64
C ILE A 135 -10.30 -4.56 -5.89
N LEU A 136 -11.55 -4.91 -5.58
CA LEU A 136 -12.72 -4.15 -6.03
C LEU A 136 -13.64 -3.77 -4.86
N ASN A 137 -13.95 -2.50 -4.69
CA ASN A 137 -14.90 -2.01 -3.68
C ASN A 137 -14.53 -2.46 -2.25
N VAL A 138 -13.27 -2.33 -1.87
CA VAL A 138 -12.75 -2.75 -0.57
C VAL A 138 -12.69 -1.57 0.40
N LYS A 139 -13.17 -1.79 1.62
CA LYS A 139 -13.14 -0.82 2.72
C LYS A 139 -12.09 -1.23 3.76
N PHE A 140 -11.32 -0.26 4.23
CA PHE A 140 -10.41 -0.40 5.36
C PHE A 140 -10.98 0.31 6.58
N PHE A 141 -11.08 -0.43 7.68
CA PHE A 141 -11.57 0.09 8.94
C PHE A 141 -10.59 -0.23 10.07
N SER A 142 -10.25 0.74 10.91
CA SER A 142 -9.58 0.50 12.17
C SER A 142 -10.06 1.45 13.25
N SER A 143 -10.39 0.90 14.41
CA SER A 143 -10.68 1.68 15.62
C SER A 143 -9.43 1.92 16.48
N CYS A 144 -8.29 1.31 16.11
CA CYS A 144 -7.02 1.44 16.82
C CYS A 144 -5.92 1.76 15.80
N PHE A 145 -5.30 2.93 15.93
CA PHE A 145 -4.20 3.33 15.06
C PHE A 145 -2.98 2.42 15.28
N ARG A 146 -2.34 2.01 14.18
CA ARG A 146 -1.08 1.26 14.16
C ARG A 146 -0.13 1.83 13.11
N PRO A 147 1.18 1.95 13.40
CA PRO A 147 2.18 2.25 12.37
C PRO A 147 2.36 1.06 11.44
N ASN A 148 2.87 1.25 10.21
CA ASN A 148 3.02 0.18 9.20
C ASN A 148 1.71 -0.57 8.93
N GLN A 149 0.59 0.16 8.94
CA GLN A 149 -0.73 -0.36 8.67
C GLN A 149 -1.18 0.01 7.26
N ASP A 150 -0.42 -0.41 6.26
CA ASP A 150 -0.70 -0.17 4.84
C ASP A 150 -2.05 -0.77 4.43
N GLY A 151 -2.72 -0.15 3.46
CA GLY A 151 -3.93 -0.67 2.83
C GLY A 151 -3.61 -1.87 1.93
N VAL A 152 -3.35 -1.59 0.64
CA VAL A 152 -2.86 -2.60 -0.32
C VAL A 152 -1.36 -2.47 -0.45
N HIS A 153 -0.62 -3.49 -0.02
CA HIS A 153 0.83 -3.54 -0.05
C HIS A 153 1.28 -4.59 -1.07
N LEU A 154 1.82 -4.13 -2.22
CA LEU A 154 2.42 -4.98 -3.24
C LEU A 154 3.94 -5.06 -3.00
N ASN A 155 4.46 -6.25 -2.82
CA ASN A 155 5.87 -6.54 -2.92
C ASN A 155 6.23 -6.99 -4.36
N GLY A 156 7.44 -7.50 -4.56
CA GLY A 156 7.95 -7.83 -5.88
C GLY A 156 7.14 -8.88 -6.64
N ASN A 157 7.30 -8.86 -7.97
CA ASN A 157 6.71 -9.78 -8.94
C ASN A 157 5.17 -9.70 -9.01
N CYS A 158 4.63 -8.47 -9.03
CA CYS A 158 3.19 -8.24 -9.18
C CYS A 158 2.86 -7.70 -10.57
N PHE A 159 1.96 -8.37 -11.29
CA PHE A 159 1.66 -8.08 -12.70
C PHE A 159 0.15 -8.08 -13.00
N HIS A 160 -0.27 -7.23 -13.94
CA HIS A 160 -1.63 -7.18 -14.50
C HIS A 160 -2.71 -7.00 -13.42
N GLY A 161 -2.58 -5.94 -12.65
CA GLY A 161 -3.45 -5.65 -11.50
C GLY A 161 -4.54 -4.65 -11.80
N ARG A 162 -5.72 -4.84 -11.22
CA ARG A 162 -6.77 -3.82 -11.15
C ARG A 162 -7.21 -3.57 -9.71
N ILE A 163 -7.02 -2.35 -9.24
CA ILE A 163 -7.46 -1.87 -7.94
C ILE A 163 -8.51 -0.80 -8.20
N LYS A 164 -9.76 -1.04 -7.78
CA LYS A 164 -10.85 -0.09 -8.01
C LYS A 164 -11.75 0.06 -6.80
N GLY A 165 -12.03 1.28 -6.38
CA GLY A 165 -12.96 1.54 -5.28
C GLY A 165 -12.35 1.13 -3.95
N LEU A 166 -11.30 1.84 -3.53
CA LEU A 166 -10.68 1.65 -2.22
C LEU A 166 -11.08 2.77 -1.27
N TYR A 167 -11.51 2.40 -0.06
CA TYR A 167 -12.06 3.35 0.90
C TYR A 167 -11.42 3.21 2.29
N GLY A 168 -10.79 4.26 2.80
CA GLY A 168 -10.52 4.39 4.24
C GLY A 168 -11.76 4.93 4.94
N ILE A 169 -12.47 4.12 5.71
CA ILE A 169 -13.81 4.45 6.25
C ILE A 169 -13.81 4.83 7.74
N SER A 170 -12.63 4.98 8.33
CA SER A 170 -12.44 5.46 9.70
C SER A 170 -11.27 6.44 9.75
N PRO A 171 -11.23 7.33 10.75
CA PRO A 171 -10.10 8.25 10.92
C PRO A 171 -8.76 7.51 10.98
N TYR A 172 -7.71 8.13 10.45
CA TYR A 172 -6.34 7.61 10.49
C TYR A 172 -6.18 6.21 9.88
N THR A 173 -7.01 5.86 8.89
CA THR A 173 -7.05 4.54 8.28
C THR A 173 -6.85 4.64 6.76
N PRO A 174 -5.86 3.93 6.19
CA PRO A 174 -4.82 3.18 6.88
C PRO A 174 -3.93 4.03 7.79
N GLY A 175 -3.34 3.35 8.79
CA GLY A 175 -2.34 3.93 9.68
C GLY A 175 -1.00 4.22 8.99
N ASP A 176 -0.80 3.68 7.79
CA ASP A 176 0.33 3.95 6.90
C ASP A 176 -0.17 4.21 5.46
N ASP A 177 0.57 3.81 4.41
CA ASP A 177 0.23 4.06 3.00
C ASP A 177 -1.08 3.38 2.55
N MET A 178 -1.94 4.08 1.80
CA MET A 178 -3.17 3.50 1.23
C MET A 178 -2.84 2.40 0.22
N ILE A 179 -1.85 2.66 -0.63
CA ILE A 179 -1.31 1.72 -1.61
C ILE A 179 0.21 1.84 -1.60
N ALA A 180 0.91 0.72 -1.40
CA ALA A 180 2.36 0.64 -1.49
C ALA A 180 2.77 -0.28 -2.66
N LEU A 181 3.61 0.23 -3.55
CA LEU A 181 4.19 -0.48 -4.69
C LEU A 181 5.69 -0.67 -4.41
N ASN A 182 6.03 -1.72 -3.68
CA ASN A 182 7.36 -1.95 -3.12
C ASN A 182 8.10 -3.07 -3.87
N ALA A 183 8.63 -2.73 -5.04
CA ALA A 183 9.50 -3.63 -5.81
C ALA A 183 10.83 -3.93 -5.10
N HIS A 184 11.23 -3.07 -4.14
CA HIS A 184 12.40 -3.25 -3.30
C HIS A 184 12.11 -2.85 -1.84
N ASP A 185 11.53 -3.78 -1.06
CA ASP A 185 11.29 -3.62 0.38
C ASP A 185 12.39 -4.36 1.15
N GLY A 186 13.28 -3.63 1.83
CA GLY A 186 14.64 -4.07 2.17
C GLY A 186 14.76 -5.13 3.27
N ALA A 187 14.23 -6.31 3.01
CA ALA A 187 14.37 -7.49 3.85
C ALA A 187 14.50 -8.81 3.07
N ALA A 188 14.45 -8.80 1.73
CA ALA A 188 14.53 -10.02 0.92
C ALA A 188 15.89 -10.23 0.22
N GLU A 189 16.83 -9.30 0.39
CA GLU A 189 18.24 -9.56 0.09
C GLU A 189 18.99 -9.72 1.41
N ASN A 190 19.95 -10.66 1.44
CA ASN A 190 21.05 -10.61 2.40
C ASN A 190 21.65 -9.22 2.33
N ASP A 191 21.21 -8.35 3.22
CA ASP A 191 21.56 -6.95 3.15
C ASP A 191 23.08 -6.82 3.16
N HIS A 192 23.60 -5.83 2.45
CA HIS A 192 25.02 -5.50 2.49
C HIS A 192 25.47 -5.01 3.89
N PHE A 193 24.59 -5.05 4.90
CA PHE A 193 24.89 -4.80 6.31
C PHE A 193 25.21 -6.09 7.09
N GLY A 194 25.26 -7.25 6.44
CA GLY A 194 25.63 -8.51 7.08
C GLY A 194 24.61 -8.98 8.12
N ARG A 195 23.34 -8.55 8.01
CA ARG A 195 22.32 -8.85 9.00
C ARG A 195 21.73 -10.25 8.88
N GLY A 196 21.93 -10.95 7.75
CA GLY A 196 21.42 -12.29 7.50
C GLY A 196 19.89 -12.40 7.63
N GLU A 197 19.34 -13.57 7.36
CA GLU A 197 17.88 -13.85 7.43
C GLU A 197 17.26 -13.54 8.81
N ARG A 198 18.07 -13.41 9.87
CA ARG A 198 17.64 -13.20 11.26
C ARG A 198 17.24 -11.77 11.65
N ASN A 199 17.24 -10.81 10.73
CA ASN A 199 16.92 -9.40 11.01
C ASN A 199 15.89 -8.80 10.02
N VAL A 200 15.20 -9.65 9.27
CA VAL A 200 14.09 -9.25 8.41
C VAL A 200 12.93 -8.80 9.30
N PRO A 201 12.31 -7.62 9.07
CA PRO A 201 11.08 -7.28 9.76
C PRO A 201 10.00 -8.34 9.53
N SER A 202 9.26 -8.75 10.56
CA SER A 202 8.20 -9.78 10.44
C SER A 202 7.16 -9.47 9.36
N VAL A 203 6.89 -8.18 9.12
CA VAL A 203 5.98 -7.69 8.05
C VAL A 203 6.49 -7.99 6.64
N ASN A 204 7.79 -8.21 6.46
CA ASN A 204 8.45 -8.47 5.18
C ASN A 204 8.91 -9.93 5.06
N TYR A 205 8.56 -10.80 6.01
CA TYR A 205 8.92 -12.21 5.94
C TYR A 205 8.27 -12.90 4.73
N GLY A 206 9.09 -13.64 3.97
CA GLY A 206 8.66 -14.45 2.84
C GLY A 206 8.19 -13.66 1.62
N ILE A 207 8.68 -12.43 1.45
CA ILE A 207 8.48 -11.63 0.23
C ILE A 207 9.67 -11.82 -0.71
N ASP A 208 9.41 -11.69 -2.00
CA ASP A 208 10.43 -11.60 -3.03
C ASP A 208 10.58 -10.15 -3.49
N LEU A 209 11.80 -9.77 -3.87
CA LEU A 209 12.05 -8.55 -4.63
C LEU A 209 11.77 -8.82 -6.11
N GLY A 210 11.35 -7.80 -6.83
CA GLY A 210 11.06 -7.97 -8.24
C GLY A 210 10.18 -6.87 -8.81
N PRO A 211 9.99 -6.86 -10.14
CA PRO A 211 9.21 -5.86 -10.83
C PRO A 211 7.75 -5.79 -10.37
N ILE A 212 7.16 -4.60 -10.49
CA ILE A 212 5.72 -4.37 -10.36
C ILE A 212 5.25 -3.67 -11.63
N GLU A 213 4.39 -4.31 -12.42
CA GLU A 213 4.06 -3.84 -13.77
C GLU A 213 2.57 -3.95 -14.11
N ASP A 214 2.11 -3.03 -14.97
CA ASP A 214 0.78 -3.05 -15.57
C ASP A 214 -0.35 -3.05 -14.52
N ILE A 215 -0.35 -2.02 -13.68
CA ILE A 215 -1.33 -1.86 -12.59
C ILE A 215 -2.24 -0.66 -12.87
N GLU A 216 -3.55 -0.92 -12.95
CA GLU A 216 -4.58 0.11 -13.01
C GLU A 216 -5.20 0.33 -11.63
N ILE A 217 -5.25 1.60 -11.22
CA ILE A 217 -5.77 2.06 -9.93
C ILE A 217 -6.80 3.15 -10.18
N GLU A 218 -8.02 2.97 -9.68
CA GLU A 218 -9.13 3.89 -9.88
C GLU A 218 -9.95 4.03 -8.60
N ASP A 219 -10.49 5.22 -8.34
CA ASP A 219 -11.45 5.48 -7.26
C ASP A 219 -10.86 5.16 -5.87
N VAL A 220 -9.91 5.99 -5.42
CA VAL A 220 -9.23 5.84 -4.11
C VAL A 220 -9.62 6.99 -3.19
N PHE A 221 -10.26 6.67 -2.07
CA PHE A 221 -10.88 7.67 -1.19
C PHE A 221 -10.58 7.41 0.28
N ALA A 222 -10.12 8.42 1.00
CA ALA A 222 -9.98 8.35 2.45
C ALA A 222 -9.78 9.73 3.08
N ASP A 223 -10.44 9.98 4.20
CA ASP A 223 -10.43 11.31 4.83
C ASP A 223 -9.09 11.66 5.50
N SER A 224 -8.32 10.65 5.94
CA SER A 224 -7.06 10.86 6.66
C SER A 224 -6.18 9.61 6.66
N VAL A 225 -5.51 9.32 5.55
CA VAL A 225 -4.47 8.28 5.48
C VAL A 225 -3.14 8.79 6.03
N TYR A 226 -2.16 7.93 6.29
CA TYR A 226 -0.79 8.41 6.49
C TYR A 226 -0.22 8.90 5.16
N GLY A 227 0.01 8.01 4.20
CA GLY A 227 0.30 8.35 2.81
C GLY A 227 -0.75 7.77 1.86
N PHE A 228 -0.95 8.37 0.68
CA PHE A 228 -1.82 7.74 -0.34
C PHE A 228 -1.05 6.66 -1.11
N PHE A 229 0.10 7.02 -1.66
CA PHE A 229 0.92 6.14 -2.47
C PHE A 229 2.35 6.14 -1.97
N ARG A 230 2.93 4.94 -1.94
CA ARG A 230 4.38 4.75 -1.86
C ARG A 230 4.85 3.94 -3.05
N ILE A 231 6.00 4.33 -3.58
CA ILE A 231 6.77 3.54 -4.54
C ILE A 231 8.16 3.34 -3.95
N LEU A 232 8.51 2.09 -3.65
CA LEU A 232 9.87 1.70 -3.24
C LEU A 232 10.51 0.84 -4.31
N THR A 233 11.57 1.36 -4.92
CA THR A 233 12.39 0.63 -5.89
C THR A 233 13.85 1.04 -5.78
N LYS A 234 14.74 0.10 -6.11
CA LYS A 234 16.18 0.30 -6.25
C LYS A 234 16.66 -0.20 -7.61
N ASP A 235 16.56 -1.52 -7.84
CA ASP A 235 17.09 -2.18 -9.04
C ASP A 235 15.99 -2.91 -9.86
N HIS A 236 14.75 -2.95 -9.36
CA HIS A 236 13.61 -3.58 -10.02
C HIS A 236 12.58 -2.54 -10.48
N PRO A 237 12.04 -2.64 -11.70
CA PRO A 237 11.17 -1.60 -12.22
C PRO A 237 9.78 -1.60 -11.56
N VAL A 238 9.27 -0.39 -11.36
CA VAL A 238 7.84 -0.13 -11.15
C VAL A 238 7.36 0.63 -12.39
N ARG A 239 6.59 -0.03 -13.27
CA ARG A 239 6.25 0.56 -14.57
C ARG A 239 4.85 0.28 -15.07
N ASN A 240 4.40 1.10 -16.00
CA ASN A 240 3.07 1.02 -16.60
C ASN A 240 1.96 1.08 -15.52
N ILE A 241 2.07 2.06 -14.63
CA ILE A 241 1.12 2.27 -13.53
C ILE A 241 0.20 3.43 -13.89
N ARG A 242 -1.11 3.25 -13.76
CA ARG A 242 -2.08 4.33 -13.96
C ARG A 242 -2.98 4.45 -12.76
N ALA A 243 -2.93 5.59 -12.08
CA ALA A 243 -3.79 5.90 -10.94
C ALA A 243 -4.67 7.11 -11.25
N LYS A 244 -5.98 7.00 -11.00
CA LYS A 244 -6.91 8.11 -11.24
C LYS A 244 -8.04 8.23 -10.23
N ASN A 245 -8.61 9.42 -10.16
CA ASN A 245 -9.73 9.76 -9.27
C ASN A 245 -9.40 9.49 -7.80
N ILE A 246 -8.42 10.24 -7.29
CA ILE A 246 -7.92 10.14 -5.92
C ILE A 246 -8.48 11.31 -5.12
N ARG A 247 -9.13 11.04 -3.97
CA ARG A 247 -9.68 12.10 -3.11
C ARG A 247 -9.42 11.87 -1.63
N GLY A 248 -9.25 12.99 -0.93
CA GLY A 248 -9.35 13.03 0.53
C GLY A 248 -8.16 13.71 1.17
N GLY A 249 -7.64 13.14 2.26
CA GLY A 249 -6.61 13.76 3.07
C GLY A 249 -5.49 12.81 3.45
N CYS A 250 -4.25 13.27 3.43
CA CYS A 250 -3.09 12.50 3.92
C CYS A 250 -2.28 13.30 4.95
N ARG A 251 -1.68 12.58 5.90
CA ARG A 251 -0.87 13.19 6.96
C ARG A 251 0.59 13.37 6.55
N PHE A 252 1.12 12.48 5.72
CA PHE A 252 2.51 12.44 5.28
C PHE A 252 2.61 12.85 3.80
N LEU A 253 2.75 11.93 2.84
CA LEU A 253 2.85 12.27 1.42
C LEU A 253 1.64 11.73 0.65
N LEU A 254 1.22 12.46 -0.37
CA LEU A 254 0.34 11.89 -1.39
C LEU A 254 1.09 10.83 -2.18
N LEU A 255 2.28 11.14 -2.67
CA LEU A 255 3.19 10.17 -3.28
C LEU A 255 4.57 10.27 -2.62
N ASN A 256 4.98 9.17 -1.99
CA ASN A 256 6.35 8.97 -1.52
C ASN A 256 7.09 8.04 -2.50
N ALA A 257 7.89 8.61 -3.39
CA ALA A 257 8.75 7.86 -4.30
C ALA A 257 10.20 7.98 -3.83
N ASN A 258 10.59 7.07 -2.94
CA ASN A 258 11.89 7.06 -2.30
C ASN A 258 12.50 5.65 -2.27
N ALA A 259 13.79 5.58 -1.99
CA ALA A 259 14.49 4.30 -1.89
C ALA A 259 14.38 3.75 -0.46
N PHE A 260 14.46 2.42 -0.31
CA PHE A 260 14.55 1.80 1.02
C PHE A 260 16.00 1.80 1.54
N GLY A 261 16.20 2.06 2.83
CA GLY A 261 17.50 2.06 3.49
C GLY A 261 18.41 3.23 3.06
N ASP A 262 19.71 2.96 2.92
CA ASP A 262 20.75 3.96 2.60
C ASP A 262 20.89 4.21 1.09
N ALA A 263 19.94 3.75 0.27
CA ALA A 263 19.98 3.98 -1.17
C ALA A 263 19.87 5.49 -1.48
N PRO A 264 20.82 6.05 -2.25
CA PRO A 264 20.86 7.49 -2.50
C PRO A 264 19.71 7.92 -3.41
N PRO A 265 19.29 9.18 -3.36
CA PRO A 265 18.41 9.76 -4.38
C PRO A 265 18.92 9.50 -5.80
N GLY A 266 18.01 9.27 -6.73
CA GLY A 266 18.33 8.83 -8.09
C GLY A 266 18.63 7.33 -8.21
N SER A 267 18.39 6.53 -7.18
CA SER A 267 18.18 5.09 -7.33
C SER A 267 16.78 4.80 -7.89
N GLY A 268 16.46 3.51 -8.04
CA GLY A 268 15.13 3.07 -8.46
C GLY A 268 14.94 3.11 -9.96
N LEU A 269 13.82 2.54 -10.40
CA LEU A 269 13.41 2.48 -11.79
C LEU A 269 11.90 2.69 -11.86
N ILE A 270 11.45 3.93 -12.02
CA ILE A 270 10.03 4.27 -12.24
C ILE A 270 9.84 4.68 -13.69
N GLU A 271 8.99 3.97 -14.43
CA GLU A 271 8.80 4.20 -15.87
C GLU A 271 7.32 4.16 -16.26
N ASN A 272 6.87 5.08 -17.13
CA ASN A 272 5.49 5.08 -17.66
C ASN A 272 4.43 5.07 -16.54
N VAL A 273 4.51 6.02 -15.62
CA VAL A 273 3.57 6.15 -14.50
C VAL A 273 2.73 7.40 -14.65
N GLU A 274 1.41 7.26 -14.54
CA GLU A 274 0.47 8.38 -14.61
C GLU A 274 -0.42 8.46 -13.37
N PHE A 275 -0.49 9.64 -12.77
CA PHE A 275 -1.49 10.00 -11.77
C PHE A 275 -2.40 11.08 -12.36
N SER A 276 -3.72 10.95 -12.25
CA SER A 276 -4.65 11.92 -12.85
C SER A 276 -5.90 12.13 -12.00
N ASP A 277 -6.55 13.29 -12.17
CA ASP A 277 -7.77 13.65 -11.46
C ASP A 277 -7.62 13.48 -9.94
N ILE A 278 -6.95 14.45 -9.30
CA ILE A 278 -6.48 14.33 -7.92
C ILE A 278 -6.98 15.52 -7.12
N ARG A 279 -7.65 15.25 -6.00
CA ARG A 279 -8.06 16.29 -5.06
C ARG A 279 -7.76 15.86 -3.64
N VAL A 280 -6.55 16.19 -3.19
CA VAL A 280 -6.00 15.77 -1.89
C VAL A 280 -5.45 16.96 -1.15
N CYS A 281 -5.71 17.03 0.15
CA CYS A 281 -5.09 17.99 1.07
C CYS A 281 -4.20 17.30 2.11
N LYS A 282 -3.33 18.08 2.73
CA LYS A 282 -2.68 17.67 3.96
C LYS A 282 -3.68 17.72 5.13
N VAL A 283 -3.66 16.70 5.98
CA VAL A 283 -4.40 16.64 7.24
C VAL A 283 -3.39 16.69 8.39
N PRO A 284 -3.62 17.48 9.44
CA PRO A 284 -2.75 17.48 10.61
C PRO A 284 -2.66 16.07 11.21
N GLU A 285 -1.45 15.68 11.59
CA GLU A 285 -1.32 14.71 12.67
C GLU A 285 -1.53 15.45 14.00
N SER A 286 -2.08 14.78 15.02
CA SER A 286 -2.21 15.38 16.37
C SER A 286 -0.89 16.04 16.78
N SER A 287 -0.96 17.18 17.47
CA SER A 287 0.12 18.15 17.76
C SER A 287 1.44 17.62 18.36
N SER A 288 1.57 16.32 18.59
CA SER A 288 2.76 15.63 19.09
C SER A 288 3.81 15.29 18.02
N SER A 289 3.53 15.43 16.72
CA SER A 289 4.51 15.16 15.64
C SER A 289 4.60 16.29 14.61
N PRO A 290 5.13 17.47 15.00
CA PRO A 290 5.24 18.62 14.09
C PRO A 290 6.15 18.38 12.87
N ARG A 291 6.96 17.31 12.86
CA ARG A 291 7.90 17.00 11.76
C ARG A 291 7.20 16.59 10.47
N ILE A 292 6.07 15.86 10.57
CA ILE A 292 5.38 15.28 9.40
C ILE A 292 4.66 16.37 8.59
N ASN A 293 4.21 17.43 9.27
CA ASN A 293 3.53 18.55 8.65
C ASN A 293 4.40 19.27 7.61
N GLY A 294 5.73 19.31 7.79
CA GLY A 294 6.67 19.98 6.89
C GLY A 294 6.99 19.26 5.57
N TYR A 295 6.56 18.01 5.40
CA TYR A 295 6.80 17.26 4.17
C TYR A 295 5.86 17.67 3.04
N PRO A 296 6.33 17.63 1.79
CA PRO A 296 5.49 17.92 0.64
C PRO A 296 4.40 16.88 0.43
N LEU A 297 3.46 17.15 -0.48
CA LEU A 297 2.51 16.12 -0.91
C LEU A 297 3.15 15.18 -1.94
N TRP A 298 4.01 15.68 -2.80
CA TRP A 298 4.77 14.89 -3.77
C TRP A 298 6.25 14.92 -3.39
N GLY A 299 6.76 13.81 -2.86
CA GLY A 299 8.19 13.64 -2.54
C GLY A 299 8.82 12.69 -3.54
N LEU A 300 9.57 13.25 -4.49
CA LEU A 300 10.03 12.54 -5.68
C LEU A 300 11.56 12.47 -5.69
N GLN A 301 12.10 11.32 -5.30
CA GLN A 301 13.55 11.11 -5.13
C GLN A 301 14.14 10.00 -6.00
N LEU A 302 13.29 9.12 -6.54
CA LEU A 302 13.70 8.01 -7.40
C LEU A 302 13.78 8.44 -8.86
N LYS A 303 14.58 7.72 -9.66
CA LYS A 303 14.63 7.88 -11.12
C LYS A 303 13.27 7.66 -11.77
N MET A 304 12.84 8.64 -12.55
CA MET A 304 11.53 8.71 -13.20
C MET A 304 11.67 8.99 -14.69
N LYS A 305 11.11 8.09 -15.51
CA LYS A 305 11.03 8.23 -16.97
C LYS A 305 9.58 8.17 -17.40
N ASN A 306 9.17 9.15 -18.20
CA ASN A 306 7.78 9.29 -18.63
C ASN A 306 6.77 9.20 -17.46
N VAL A 307 7.00 10.00 -16.41
CA VAL A 307 6.06 10.13 -15.28
C VAL A 307 5.21 11.38 -15.49
N VAL A 308 3.89 11.23 -15.38
CA VAL A 308 2.92 12.31 -15.64
C VAL A 308 1.95 12.45 -14.48
N ILE A 309 1.76 13.67 -14.00
CA ILE A 309 0.75 14.01 -13.00
C ILE A 309 -0.21 15.03 -13.63
N ARG A 310 -1.51 14.73 -13.62
CA ARG A 310 -2.56 15.56 -14.22
C ARG A 310 -3.63 15.96 -13.24
N ASP A 311 -4.18 17.15 -13.45
CA ASP A 311 -5.37 17.65 -12.76
C ASP A 311 -5.27 17.52 -11.24
N TYR A 312 -4.13 17.94 -10.69
CA TYR A 312 -3.91 17.98 -9.25
C TYR A 312 -4.45 19.27 -8.68
N VAL A 313 -5.45 19.15 -7.81
CA VAL A 313 -6.06 20.24 -7.07
C VAL A 313 -5.75 20.05 -5.59
N ARG A 314 -5.04 21.02 -5.01
CA ARG A 314 -4.87 21.15 -3.57
C ARG A 314 -6.03 21.96 -2.98
N PRO A 315 -6.93 21.37 -2.17
CA PRO A 315 -8.05 22.11 -1.59
C PRO A 315 -7.57 23.21 -0.61
N PRO A 316 -8.26 24.37 -0.55
CA PRO A 316 -7.88 25.50 0.30
C PRO A 316 -8.06 25.28 1.81
N LEU A 317 -8.61 24.15 2.24
CA LEU A 317 -8.69 23.73 3.66
C LEU A 317 -7.39 23.06 4.15
N ASP A 318 -6.34 23.08 3.34
CA ASP A 318 -5.04 22.56 3.73
C ASP A 318 -4.41 23.44 4.83
N MET A 319 -4.35 22.91 6.04
CA MET A 319 -3.80 23.63 7.20
C MET A 319 -2.29 23.88 7.13
N ASN A 320 -1.61 23.28 6.15
CA ASN A 320 -0.19 23.48 5.87
C ASN A 320 0.01 24.13 4.49
N CYS A 321 -0.79 25.13 4.14
CA CYS A 321 -0.62 25.91 2.89
C CYS A 321 0.75 26.60 2.74
N GLY A 322 1.61 26.55 3.76
CA GLY A 322 3.00 27.04 3.71
C GLY A 322 4.05 25.97 3.36
N THR A 323 3.67 24.71 3.18
CA THR A 323 4.58 23.63 2.80
C THR A 323 4.44 23.29 1.33
N ASP A 324 5.57 22.95 0.71
CA ASP A 324 5.63 22.62 -0.70
C ASP A 324 4.58 21.58 -1.09
N SER A 325 3.91 21.79 -2.21
CA SER A 325 3.12 20.75 -2.85
C SER A 325 4.04 19.68 -3.43
N VAL A 326 5.13 20.08 -4.09
CA VAL A 326 6.06 19.16 -4.77
C VAL A 326 7.49 19.44 -4.36
N THR A 327 8.26 18.40 -4.08
CA THR A 327 9.71 18.41 -4.18
C THR A 327 10.18 17.32 -5.15
N LEU A 328 11.09 17.70 -6.05
CA LEU A 328 11.74 16.81 -6.99
C LEU A 328 13.25 16.92 -6.82
N HIS A 329 13.87 15.83 -6.42
CA HIS A 329 15.32 15.76 -6.33
C HIS A 329 15.95 15.79 -7.74
N PRO A 330 17.08 16.49 -7.97
CA PRO A 330 17.66 16.62 -9.32
C PRO A 330 18.07 15.27 -9.94
N ALA A 331 18.39 14.27 -9.11
CA ALA A 331 18.72 12.92 -9.56
C ALA A 331 17.50 12.05 -9.93
N ALA A 332 16.27 12.53 -9.68
CA ALA A 332 15.05 11.81 -10.04
C ALA A 332 14.65 12.00 -11.51
N GLY A 333 15.15 13.07 -12.16
CA GLY A 333 14.81 13.44 -13.52
C GLY A 333 14.57 14.94 -13.66
N ALA A 334 14.12 15.37 -14.83
CA ALA A 334 13.82 16.77 -15.13
C ALA A 334 12.33 16.97 -15.40
N ILE A 335 11.79 18.12 -14.97
CA ILE A 335 10.45 18.55 -15.37
C ILE A 335 10.51 19.00 -16.84
N THR A 336 9.83 18.28 -17.72
CA THR A 336 9.79 18.54 -19.17
C THR A 336 8.52 19.26 -19.62
N ALA A 337 7.48 19.25 -18.79
CA ALA A 337 6.29 20.07 -18.99
C ALA A 337 5.68 20.42 -17.63
N PHE A 338 5.23 21.67 -17.47
CA PHE A 338 4.52 22.14 -16.29
C PHE A 338 3.43 23.15 -16.69
N GLU A 339 2.20 22.87 -16.28
CA GLU A 339 1.04 23.74 -16.50
C GLU A 339 0.39 24.05 -15.15
N PRO A 340 0.68 25.21 -14.54
CA PRO A 340 0.10 25.57 -13.24
C PRO A 340 -1.41 25.81 -13.36
N GLU A 341 -2.13 25.65 -12.25
CA GLU A 341 -3.50 26.15 -12.16
C GLU A 341 -3.51 27.69 -12.22
N PRO A 342 -4.54 28.35 -12.81
CA PRO A 342 -4.58 29.82 -12.94
C PRO A 342 -4.41 30.59 -11.62
N GLY A 343 -4.75 29.96 -10.48
CA GLY A 343 -4.59 30.53 -9.15
C GLY A 343 -3.17 30.38 -8.56
N ASN A 344 -2.31 29.55 -9.14
CA ASN A 344 -0.97 29.30 -8.67
C ASN A 344 0.02 30.31 -9.27
N LYS A 345 0.38 31.32 -8.47
CA LYS A 345 1.24 32.44 -8.91
C LYS A 345 2.72 32.26 -8.61
N GLN A 346 3.08 31.28 -7.78
CA GLN A 346 4.46 31.12 -7.33
C GLN A 346 5.30 30.37 -8.36
N GLY A 347 4.70 29.41 -9.08
CA GLY A 347 5.41 28.60 -10.07
C GLY A 347 6.48 27.69 -9.44
N LEU A 348 7.34 27.12 -10.28
CA LEU A 348 8.45 26.29 -9.84
C LEU A 348 9.66 27.17 -9.51
N PHE A 349 10.41 26.80 -8.47
CA PHE A 349 11.74 27.35 -8.20
C PHE A 349 12.71 26.22 -7.85
N THR A 350 14.00 26.55 -7.89
CA THR A 350 15.07 25.61 -7.56
C THR A 350 15.89 26.19 -6.42
N ASP A 351 16.21 25.37 -5.42
CA ASP A 351 17.03 25.77 -4.28
C ASP A 351 18.54 25.65 -4.56
N GLU A 352 19.37 25.90 -3.55
CA GLU A 352 20.83 25.82 -3.64
C GLU A 352 21.34 24.37 -3.89
N GLU A 353 20.54 23.36 -3.57
CA GLU A 353 20.84 21.93 -3.78
C GLU A 353 20.33 21.42 -5.14
N ASN A 354 19.77 22.30 -5.97
CA ASN A 354 19.09 22.00 -7.23
C ASN A 354 17.79 21.18 -7.08
N ILE A 355 17.20 21.14 -5.89
CA ILE A 355 15.89 20.54 -5.67
C ILE A 355 14.85 21.48 -6.27
N VAL A 356 13.93 20.93 -7.06
CA VAL A 356 12.82 21.71 -7.62
C VAL A 356 11.64 21.66 -6.66
N HIS A 357 11.11 22.83 -6.36
CA HIS A 357 10.00 23.04 -5.43
C HIS A 357 8.79 23.63 -6.15
N LEU A 358 7.61 23.15 -5.77
CA LEU A 358 6.34 23.85 -5.99
C LEU A 358 5.77 24.24 -4.62
N PRO A 359 5.91 25.50 -4.19
CA PRO A 359 5.61 25.88 -2.81
C PRO A 359 4.14 25.76 -2.41
N ASP A 360 3.20 26.09 -3.30
CA ASP A 360 1.78 25.84 -3.04
C ASP A 360 0.96 25.70 -4.33
N GLY A 361 -0.25 25.17 -4.21
CA GLY A 361 -1.28 25.13 -5.24
C GLY A 361 -1.32 23.85 -6.08
N GLY A 362 -2.37 23.79 -6.89
CA GLY A 362 -2.56 22.75 -7.89
C GLY A 362 -1.84 23.03 -9.21
N PHE A 363 -1.90 22.05 -10.11
CA PHE A 363 -1.44 22.14 -11.49
C PHE A 363 -2.23 21.18 -12.39
N ARG A 364 -2.35 21.53 -13.67
CA ARG A 364 -3.02 20.72 -14.70
C ARG A 364 -2.15 19.61 -15.22
N CYS A 365 -0.85 19.86 -15.33
CA CYS A 365 0.10 18.92 -15.86
C CYS A 365 1.48 19.16 -15.22
N LEU A 366 2.12 18.08 -14.80
CA LEU A 366 3.54 18.02 -14.47
C LEU A 366 4.09 16.74 -15.09
N LYS A 367 5.05 16.87 -16.02
CA LYS A 367 5.73 15.74 -16.66
C LYS A 367 7.18 15.71 -16.20
N ILE A 368 7.62 14.55 -15.73
CA ILE A 368 9.01 14.26 -15.38
C ILE A 368 9.54 13.23 -16.38
N ASP A 369 10.74 13.51 -16.88
CA ASP A 369 11.45 12.61 -17.78
C ASP A 369 12.93 12.56 -17.40
N ASP A 370 13.55 11.40 -17.60
CA ASP A 370 14.97 11.17 -17.41
C ASP A 370 15.48 10.28 -18.55
N VAL A 371 16.79 10.33 -18.81
CA VAL A 371 17.44 9.74 -19.98
C VAL A 371 17.98 8.32 -19.72
N PHE A 372 17.67 7.72 -18.56
CA PHE A 372 18.23 6.42 -18.18
C PHE A 372 17.86 5.26 -19.12
#